data_AF-A0A537W0B0-F1
#
_entry.id   AF-A0A537W0B0-F1
#
_cell.length_a   1.000
_cell.length_b   1.000
_cell.length_c   1.000
_cell.angle_alpha   90.00
_cell.angle_beta   90.00
_cell.angle_gamma   90.00
#
_symmetry.space_group_name_H-M   'P 1'
#
loop_
_entity.id
_entity.type
_entity.pdbx_description
1 polymer ?
#
loop_
_entity_poly.entity_id
_entity_poly.type
_entity_poly.pdbx_seq_one_letter_code
_entity_poly.pdbx_strand_id
1 'polypeptide(L)'
;MTGVRAALLTTGLFLIAGQAPALAAPSDIAATRTYIRANYALVQSAGSHLASARAAYRGVLRRVKATCPGAGANSPQNPQSTQLSNGVIGAMVTAAIHTNLPALGAYVHAAERTRWSNRALTRAVHAYAGKVKTMAALASPDLCGDVKAWVATGFQTLSPRTVSFDQRFVPAWVALGELPPGLAAYERPDERALLQRSGQLEMKLSNFEAGAVESYGELMNTLGVLP
;
A
#
# COMPACT_ATOMS: atom_id res chain seq x y z
N MET A 1 -29.07 -21.76 -75.55
CA MET A 1 -28.57 -22.66 -74.50
C MET A 1 -28.35 -21.82 -73.24
N THR A 2 -29.42 -21.34 -72.58
CA THR A 2 -30.07 -21.95 -71.41
C THR A 2 -29.09 -22.49 -70.35
N GLY A 3 -29.03 -21.81 -69.21
CA GLY A 3 -28.31 -22.22 -68.02
C GLY A 3 -28.78 -21.44 -66.80
N VAL A 4 -30.00 -21.75 -66.32
CA VAL A 4 -30.58 -21.21 -65.09
C VAL A 4 -29.87 -21.85 -63.89
N ARG A 5 -29.25 -21.04 -63.02
CA ARG A 5 -28.68 -21.49 -61.74
C ARG A 5 -29.66 -21.15 -60.61
N ALA A 6 -30.23 -22.18 -60.00
CA ALA A 6 -31.10 -22.07 -58.83
C ALA A 6 -30.26 -21.75 -57.57
N ALA A 7 -30.61 -20.68 -56.87
CA ALA A 7 -30.05 -20.33 -55.57
C ALA A 7 -30.94 -20.92 -54.46
N LEU A 8 -30.40 -21.87 -53.70
CA LEU A 8 -31.03 -22.42 -52.49
C LEU A 8 -30.70 -21.51 -51.30
N LEU A 9 -31.70 -20.81 -50.78
CA LEU A 9 -31.67 -20.05 -49.54
C LEU A 9 -31.91 -20.99 -48.36
N THR A 10 -30.85 -21.39 -47.65
CA THR A 10 -30.92 -22.09 -46.35
C THR A 10 -31.01 -21.06 -45.22
N THR A 11 -32.21 -20.88 -44.68
CA THR A 11 -32.45 -20.05 -43.49
C THR A 11 -31.97 -20.80 -42.24
N GLY A 12 -30.73 -20.55 -41.81
CA GLY A 12 -30.17 -21.07 -40.57
C GLY A 12 -30.71 -20.32 -39.35
N LEU A 13 -31.51 -20.99 -38.53
CA LEU A 13 -32.01 -20.49 -37.25
C LEU A 13 -30.84 -20.46 -36.24
N PHE A 14 -30.13 -19.33 -36.13
CA PHE A 14 -29.15 -19.12 -35.07
C PHE A 14 -29.86 -18.95 -33.72
N LEU A 15 -29.96 -20.04 -32.96
CA LEU A 15 -30.26 -20.01 -31.53
C LEU A 15 -29.12 -19.25 -30.84
N ILE A 16 -29.33 -17.96 -30.56
CA ILE A 16 -28.46 -17.17 -29.69
C ILE A 16 -28.71 -17.68 -28.27
N ALA A 17 -28.02 -18.76 -27.89
CA ALA A 17 -27.92 -19.17 -26.51
C ALA A 17 -27.17 -18.06 -25.76
N GLY A 18 -27.92 -17.11 -25.22
CA GLY A 18 -27.38 -16.09 -24.33
C GLY A 18 -26.67 -16.83 -23.19
N GLN A 19 -25.34 -16.70 -23.14
CA GLN A 19 -24.57 -17.19 -22.02
C GLN A 19 -25.10 -16.45 -20.80
N ALA A 20 -25.93 -17.13 -20.01
CA ALA A 20 -26.36 -16.61 -18.73
C ALA A 20 -25.08 -16.23 -17.97
N PRO A 21 -24.98 -15.00 -17.44
CA PRO A 21 -23.80 -14.60 -16.70
C PRO A 21 -23.56 -15.66 -15.63
N ALA A 22 -22.41 -16.35 -15.73
CA ALA A 22 -22.07 -17.42 -14.82
C ALA A 22 -22.15 -16.83 -13.41
N LEU A 23 -23.17 -17.26 -12.66
CA LEU A 23 -23.37 -16.80 -11.29
C LEU A 23 -22.07 -17.03 -10.52
N ALA A 24 -21.59 -16.00 -9.84
CA ALA A 24 -20.38 -16.10 -9.03
C ALA A 24 -20.48 -17.32 -8.11
N ALA A 25 -19.43 -18.12 -8.06
CA ALA A 25 -19.39 -19.29 -7.18
C ALA A 25 -19.59 -18.84 -5.72
N PRO A 26 -20.33 -19.59 -4.89
CA PRO A 26 -20.52 -19.24 -3.48
C PRO A 26 -19.22 -19.00 -2.70
N SER A 27 -18.14 -19.70 -3.09
CA SER A 27 -16.80 -19.51 -2.53
C SER A 27 -16.21 -18.13 -2.85
N ASP A 28 -16.42 -17.60 -4.06
CA ASP A 28 -15.92 -16.29 -4.47
C ASP A 28 -16.61 -15.18 -3.70
N ILE A 29 -17.92 -15.29 -3.50
CA ILE A 29 -18.70 -14.36 -2.69
C ILE A 29 -18.21 -14.38 -1.22
N ALA A 30 -17.98 -15.57 -0.66
CA ALA A 30 -17.48 -15.70 0.71
C ALA A 30 -16.07 -15.13 0.89
N ALA A 31 -15.18 -15.35 -0.09
CA ALA A 31 -13.84 -14.78 -0.12
C ALA A 31 -13.87 -13.25 -0.21
N THR A 32 -14.68 -12.70 -1.12
CA THR A 32 -14.90 -11.26 -1.27
C THR A 32 -15.41 -10.63 0.02
N ARG A 33 -16.43 -11.20 0.64
CA ARG A 33 -16.96 -10.73 1.92
C ARG A 33 -15.90 -10.71 3.03
N THR A 34 -15.12 -11.78 3.12
CA THR A 34 -14.03 -11.89 4.11
C THR A 34 -13.00 -10.80 3.90
N TYR A 35 -12.57 -10.60 2.65
CA TYR A 35 -11.61 -9.58 2.27
C TYR A 35 -12.11 -8.17 2.55
N ILE A 36 -13.33 -7.82 2.12
CA ILE A 36 -13.94 -6.51 2.34
C ILE A 36 -14.04 -6.18 3.84
N ARG A 37 -14.47 -7.14 4.67
CA ARG A 37 -14.55 -6.95 6.13
C ARG A 37 -13.18 -6.76 6.77
N ALA A 38 -12.18 -7.54 6.35
CA ALA A 38 -10.82 -7.39 6.84
C ALA A 38 -10.22 -6.04 6.43
N ASN A 39 -10.42 -5.61 5.18
CA ASN A 39 -9.96 -4.33 4.67
C ASN A 39 -10.62 -3.16 5.42
N TYR A 40 -11.94 -3.21 5.63
CA TYR A 40 -12.66 -2.22 6.44
C TYR A 40 -12.09 -2.13 7.86
N ALA A 41 -11.90 -3.27 8.54
CA ALA A 41 -11.35 -3.30 9.90
C ALA A 41 -9.95 -2.68 9.96
N LEU A 42 -9.11 -2.93 8.95
CA LEU A 42 -7.77 -2.33 8.83
C LEU A 42 -7.84 -0.80 8.72
N VAL A 43 -8.61 -0.26 7.77
CA VAL A 43 -8.71 1.19 7.55
C VAL A 43 -9.45 1.89 8.69
N GLN A 44 -10.42 1.23 9.32
CA GLN A 44 -11.08 1.72 10.52
C GLN A 44 -10.09 1.84 11.68
N SER A 45 -9.30 0.79 11.93
CA SER A 45 -8.29 0.81 12.98
C SER A 45 -7.25 1.89 12.72
N ALA A 46 -6.72 1.99 11.50
CA ALA A 46 -5.78 3.04 11.12
C ALA A 46 -6.38 4.45 11.31
N GLY A 47 -7.64 4.65 10.89
CA GLY A 47 -8.36 5.90 11.06
C GLY A 47 -8.60 6.30 12.53
N SER A 48 -8.70 5.33 13.43
CA SER A 48 -8.81 5.56 14.88
C SER A 48 -7.46 5.87 15.54
N HIS A 49 -6.34 5.46 14.94
CA HIS A 49 -4.99 5.66 15.47
C HIS A 49 -4.27 6.90 14.90
N LEU A 50 -4.94 7.75 14.12
CA LEU A 50 -4.32 8.94 13.49
C LEU A 50 -3.64 9.89 14.49
N ALA A 51 -4.21 10.06 15.69
CA ALA A 51 -3.60 10.87 16.73
C ALA A 51 -2.28 10.26 17.25
N SER A 52 -2.27 8.94 17.46
CA SER A 52 -1.08 8.18 17.84
C SER A 52 -0.02 8.20 16.73
N ALA A 53 -0.42 8.05 15.47
CA ALA A 53 0.48 8.18 14.32
C ALA A 53 1.13 9.58 14.26
N ARG A 54 0.36 10.66 14.46
CA ARG A 54 0.91 12.02 14.56
C ARG A 54 1.88 12.17 15.73
N ALA A 55 1.57 11.58 16.88
CA ALA A 55 2.46 11.58 18.02
C ALA A 55 3.77 10.81 17.72
N ALA A 56 3.69 9.72 16.96
CA ALA A 56 4.83 8.94 16.51
C ALA A 56 5.74 9.75 15.57
N TYR A 57 5.19 10.46 14.57
CA TYR A 57 5.97 11.37 13.70
C TYR A 57 6.71 12.43 14.51
N ARG A 58 6.02 13.09 15.46
CA ARG A 58 6.65 14.05 16.37
C ARG A 58 7.73 13.40 17.25
N GLY A 59 7.55 12.13 17.61
CA GLY A 59 8.55 11.33 18.32
C GLY A 59 9.83 11.13 17.51
N VAL A 60 9.71 10.81 16.22
CA VAL A 60 10.85 10.71 15.30
C VAL A 60 11.57 12.05 15.21
N LEU A 61 10.85 13.14 14.97
CA LEU A 61 11.42 14.49 14.92
C LEU A 61 12.16 14.89 16.20
N ARG A 62 11.56 14.68 17.38
CA ARG A 62 12.23 14.97 18.65
C ARG A 62 13.53 14.20 18.81
N ARG A 63 13.53 12.91 18.42
CA ARG A 63 14.74 12.07 18.49
C ARG A 63 15.84 12.61 17.58
N VAL A 64 15.51 12.99 16.35
CA VAL A 64 16.46 13.58 15.41
C VAL A 64 17.01 14.92 15.93
N LYS A 65 16.12 15.82 16.40
CA LYS A 65 16.51 17.11 16.99
C LYS A 65 17.49 16.95 18.17
N ALA A 66 17.30 15.93 18.99
CA ALA A 66 18.14 15.67 20.16
C ALA A 66 19.48 14.98 19.81
N THR A 67 19.48 14.07 18.84
CA THR A 67 20.62 13.17 18.62
C THR A 67 21.54 13.63 17.48
N CYS A 68 21.02 14.27 16.45
CA CYS A 68 21.78 14.56 15.23
C CYS A 68 21.30 15.80 14.45
N PRO A 69 21.07 16.95 15.09
CA PRO A 69 20.72 18.17 14.36
C PRO A 69 21.85 18.57 13.40
N GLY A 70 21.50 18.86 12.15
CA GLY A 70 22.45 19.27 11.09
C GLY A 70 23.46 18.20 10.69
N ALA A 71 23.24 16.92 11.04
CA ALA A 71 24.23 15.87 10.78
C ALA A 71 24.54 15.68 9.28
N GLY A 72 23.60 16.00 8.39
CA GLY A 72 23.76 15.94 6.94
C GLY A 72 24.11 17.28 6.29
N ALA A 73 24.48 18.31 7.06
CA ALA A 73 24.76 19.63 6.53
C ALA A 73 25.75 19.58 5.34
N ASN A 74 25.43 20.36 4.29
CA ASN A 74 26.13 20.37 3.00
C ASN A 74 25.99 19.09 2.17
N SER A 75 24.98 18.24 2.45
CA SER A 75 24.70 17.09 1.60
C SER A 75 24.41 17.52 0.15
N PRO A 76 24.95 16.81 -0.85
CA PRO A 76 24.62 17.06 -2.24
C PRO A 76 23.18 16.60 -2.57
N GLN A 77 22.58 17.19 -3.60
CA GLN A 77 21.37 16.68 -4.23
C GLN A 77 21.74 15.62 -5.28
N ASN A 78 21.74 14.36 -4.88
CA ASN A 78 22.12 13.22 -5.72
C ASN A 78 21.25 11.98 -5.42
N PRO A 79 21.38 10.86 -6.17
CA PRO A 79 20.57 9.67 -5.92
C PRO A 79 20.64 9.14 -4.48
N GLN A 80 21.79 9.27 -3.82
CA GLN A 80 21.98 8.90 -2.42
C GLN A 80 21.14 9.77 -1.47
N SER A 81 21.02 11.07 -1.74
CA SER A 81 20.15 11.97 -0.97
C SER A 81 18.67 11.59 -1.11
N THR A 82 18.22 11.22 -2.32
CA THR A 82 16.86 10.72 -2.56
C THR A 82 16.61 9.42 -1.80
N GLN A 83 17.57 8.49 -1.83
CA GLN A 83 17.45 7.22 -1.10
C GLN A 83 17.47 7.43 0.42
N LEU A 84 18.24 8.39 0.92
CA LEU A 84 18.20 8.76 2.34
C LEU A 84 16.87 9.43 2.73
N SER A 85 16.29 10.24 1.84
CA SER A 85 14.95 10.81 1.99
C SER A 85 13.90 9.70 2.12
N ASN A 86 13.98 8.64 1.31
CA ASN A 86 13.13 7.45 1.49
C ASN A 86 13.30 6.82 2.87
N GLY A 87 14.52 6.85 3.44
CA GLY A 87 14.79 6.46 4.82
C GLY A 87 14.03 7.33 5.84
N VAL A 88 13.98 8.66 5.64
CA VAL A 88 13.21 9.58 6.50
C VAL A 88 11.72 9.30 6.43
N ILE A 89 11.18 9.15 5.21
CA ILE A 89 9.78 8.76 4.99
C ILE A 89 9.52 7.41 5.67
N GLY A 90 10.41 6.44 5.49
CA GLY A 90 10.32 5.11 6.08
C GLY A 90 10.35 5.14 7.61
N ALA A 91 11.14 6.01 8.24
CA ALA A 91 11.13 6.19 9.70
C ALA A 91 9.79 6.70 10.21
N MET A 92 9.21 7.69 9.52
CA MET A 92 7.89 8.20 9.86
C MET A 92 6.84 7.09 9.70
N VAL A 93 6.75 6.49 8.52
CA VAL A 93 5.75 5.48 8.17
C VAL A 93 5.85 4.27 9.09
N THR A 94 7.05 3.73 9.35
CA THR A 94 7.20 2.59 10.27
C THR A 94 6.77 2.94 11.70
N ALA A 95 7.10 4.13 12.19
CA ALA A 95 6.66 4.58 13.51
C ALA A 95 5.12 4.69 13.61
N ALA A 96 4.44 5.14 12.56
CA ALA A 96 2.97 5.16 12.52
C ALA A 96 2.37 3.76 12.40
N ILE A 97 2.90 2.91 11.52
CA ILE A 97 2.47 1.52 11.32
C ILE A 97 2.56 0.72 12.62
N HIS A 98 3.61 0.94 13.42
CA HIS A 98 3.78 0.24 14.69
C HIS A 98 2.67 0.49 15.71
N THR A 99 1.91 1.59 15.55
CA THR A 99 0.70 1.85 16.37
C THR A 99 -0.48 0.94 16.04
N ASN A 100 -0.41 0.20 14.93
CA ASN A 100 -1.53 -0.58 14.38
C ASN A 100 -1.17 -2.04 14.04
N LEU A 101 -0.08 -2.57 14.59
CA LEU A 101 0.42 -3.93 14.29
C LEU A 101 -0.64 -5.04 14.46
N PRO A 102 -1.48 -5.05 15.51
CA PRO A 102 -2.50 -6.09 15.65
C PRO A 102 -3.49 -6.11 14.47
N ALA A 103 -3.96 -4.95 14.01
CA ALA A 103 -4.90 -4.87 12.89
C ALA A 103 -4.26 -5.27 11.55
N LEU A 104 -3.00 -4.87 11.34
CA LEU A 104 -2.22 -5.29 10.17
C LEU A 104 -2.05 -6.81 10.12
N GLY A 105 -1.69 -7.43 11.24
CA GLY A 105 -1.56 -8.88 11.35
C GLY A 105 -2.88 -9.61 11.09
N ALA A 106 -3.98 -9.11 11.67
CA ALA A 106 -5.31 -9.68 11.44
C ALA A 106 -5.74 -9.58 9.97
N TYR A 107 -5.47 -8.46 9.32
CA TYR A 107 -5.74 -8.27 7.89
C TYR A 107 -4.93 -9.25 7.03
N VAL A 108 -3.60 -9.31 7.23
CA VAL A 108 -2.72 -10.20 6.47
C VAL A 108 -3.20 -11.64 6.58
N HIS A 109 -3.52 -12.09 7.79
CA HIS A 109 -4.02 -13.45 8.04
C HIS A 109 -5.35 -13.74 7.34
N ALA A 110 -6.28 -12.78 7.34
CA ALA A 110 -7.55 -12.93 6.64
C ALA A 110 -7.36 -12.97 5.12
N ALA A 111 -6.57 -12.05 4.57
CA ALA A 111 -6.32 -11.93 3.13
C ALA A 111 -5.58 -13.15 2.56
N GLU A 112 -4.55 -13.66 3.24
CA GLU A 112 -3.79 -14.85 2.80
C GLU A 112 -4.66 -16.11 2.70
N ARG A 113 -5.77 -16.18 3.45
CA ARG A 113 -6.72 -17.32 3.44
C ARG A 113 -7.78 -17.24 2.36
N THR A 114 -7.99 -16.07 1.76
CA THR A 114 -8.97 -15.89 0.69
C THR A 114 -8.46 -16.46 -0.64
N ARG A 115 -9.37 -17.07 -1.40
CA ARG A 115 -9.11 -17.62 -2.74
C ARG A 115 -10.34 -17.43 -3.60
N TRP A 116 -10.11 -16.98 -4.84
CA TRP A 116 -11.14 -16.85 -5.86
C TRP A 116 -10.89 -17.81 -7.02
N SER A 117 -11.94 -18.17 -7.74
CA SER A 117 -11.89 -18.85 -9.02
C SER A 117 -11.03 -18.06 -10.02
N ASN A 118 -11.09 -16.72 -9.95
CA ASN A 118 -10.16 -15.84 -10.64
C ASN A 118 -8.79 -15.84 -9.95
N ARG A 119 -7.83 -16.55 -10.55
CA ARG A 119 -6.45 -16.64 -10.04
C ARG A 119 -5.70 -15.31 -10.06
N ALA A 120 -6.02 -14.41 -10.99
CA ALA A 120 -5.40 -13.09 -11.04
C ALA A 120 -5.82 -12.26 -9.82
N LEU A 121 -7.11 -12.29 -9.45
CA LEU A 121 -7.60 -11.63 -8.23
C LEU A 121 -6.95 -12.22 -6.97
N THR A 122 -6.86 -13.55 -6.87
CA THR A 122 -6.17 -14.20 -5.74
C THR A 122 -4.72 -13.72 -5.61
N ARG A 123 -3.98 -13.67 -6.73
CA ARG A 123 -2.60 -13.17 -6.71
C ARG A 123 -2.51 -11.70 -6.33
N ALA A 124 -3.41 -10.85 -6.82
CA ALA A 124 -3.42 -9.42 -6.49
C ALA A 124 -3.62 -9.20 -4.99
N VAL A 125 -4.62 -9.85 -4.39
CA VAL A 125 -4.89 -9.76 -2.94
C VAL A 125 -3.71 -10.28 -2.12
N HIS A 126 -3.14 -11.44 -2.49
CA HIS A 126 -1.98 -12.00 -1.78
C HIS A 126 -0.72 -11.14 -1.93
N ALA A 127 -0.49 -10.55 -3.11
CA ALA A 127 0.62 -9.63 -3.33
C ALA A 127 0.48 -8.38 -2.44
N TYR A 128 -0.71 -7.79 -2.37
CA TYR A 128 -0.96 -6.65 -1.49
C TYR A 128 -0.82 -7.02 -0.01
N ALA A 129 -1.36 -8.16 0.43
CA ALA A 129 -1.15 -8.67 1.80
C ALA A 129 0.35 -8.89 2.11
N GLY A 130 1.14 -9.38 1.14
CA GLY A 130 2.59 -9.51 1.25
C GLY A 130 3.31 -8.17 1.45
N LYS A 131 2.86 -7.10 0.78
CA LYS A 131 3.39 -5.74 1.00
C LYS A 131 3.05 -5.24 2.40
N VAL A 132 1.80 -5.38 2.85
CA VAL A 132 1.38 -5.01 4.20
C VAL A 132 2.17 -5.76 5.27
N LYS A 133 2.39 -7.07 5.08
CA LYS A 133 3.22 -7.92 5.95
C LYS A 133 4.68 -7.44 5.99
N THR A 134 5.23 -7.09 4.84
CA THR A 134 6.59 -6.54 4.74
C THR A 134 6.70 -5.25 5.54
N MET A 135 5.77 -4.31 5.34
CA MET A 135 5.75 -3.03 6.06
C MET A 135 5.61 -3.20 7.58
N ALA A 136 4.74 -4.11 8.02
CA ALA A 136 4.55 -4.41 9.44
C ALA A 136 5.81 -5.02 10.09
N ALA A 137 6.65 -5.70 9.32
CA ALA A 137 7.89 -6.32 9.79
C ALA A 137 9.13 -5.42 9.67
N LEU A 138 9.02 -4.23 9.07
CA LEU A 138 10.14 -3.30 8.99
C LEU A 138 10.42 -2.67 10.35
N ALA A 139 11.68 -2.71 10.75
CA ALA A 139 12.18 -1.91 11.87
C ALA A 139 12.36 -0.45 11.41
N SER A 140 12.23 0.50 12.34
CA SER A 140 12.58 1.89 12.06
C SER A 140 14.07 1.99 11.69
N PRO A 141 14.43 2.70 10.61
CA PRO A 141 15.83 2.96 10.28
C PRO A 141 16.48 3.86 11.34
N ASP A 142 17.80 3.78 11.46
CA ASP A 142 18.59 4.63 12.36
C ASP A 142 19.05 5.86 11.59
N LEU A 143 18.15 6.84 11.42
CA LEU A 143 18.43 8.02 10.59
C LEU A 143 19.73 8.73 10.97
N CYS A 144 19.98 8.89 12.27
CA CYS A 144 21.18 9.58 12.74
C CYS A 144 22.45 8.79 12.46
N GLY A 145 22.42 7.46 12.65
CA GLY A 145 23.54 6.59 12.28
C GLY A 145 23.78 6.55 10.77
N ASP A 146 22.70 6.44 9.98
CA ASP A 146 22.73 6.37 8.52
C ASP A 146 23.30 7.66 7.89
N VAL A 147 22.86 8.83 8.36
CA VAL A 147 23.38 10.14 7.91
C VAL A 147 24.86 10.28 8.27
N LYS A 148 25.25 9.95 9.51
CA LYS A 148 26.67 10.01 9.94
C LYS A 148 27.56 9.10 9.11
N ALA A 149 27.09 7.88 8.79
CA ALA A 149 27.82 6.95 7.93
C ALA A 149 28.00 7.52 6.53
N TRP A 150 26.97 8.14 5.94
CA TRP A 150 27.07 8.78 4.63
C TRP A 150 28.06 9.95 4.63
N VAL A 151 28.03 10.81 5.65
CA VAL A 151 28.98 11.93 5.83
C VAL A 151 30.41 11.44 5.95
N ALA A 152 30.65 10.35 6.69
CA ALA A 152 31.98 9.76 6.85
C ALA A 152 32.61 9.32 5.51
N THR A 153 31.80 9.07 4.49
CA THR A 153 32.27 8.76 3.12
C THR A 153 32.44 9.99 2.23
N GLY A 154 32.24 11.21 2.76
CA GLY A 154 32.17 12.42 1.95
C GLY A 154 30.95 12.44 1.03
N PHE A 155 29.82 11.90 1.50
CA PHE A 155 28.56 11.77 0.76
C PHE A 155 28.60 10.87 -0.49
N GLN A 156 29.60 9.98 -0.61
CA GLN A 156 29.76 9.14 -1.79
C GLN A 156 28.90 7.87 -1.75
N THR A 157 28.82 7.20 -0.60
CA THR A 157 28.15 5.90 -0.48
C THR A 157 27.27 5.82 0.76
N LEU A 158 26.05 5.30 0.57
CA LEU A 158 25.17 4.97 1.69
C LEU A 158 25.61 3.65 2.33
N SER A 159 25.27 3.49 3.61
CA SER A 159 25.51 2.22 4.29
C SER A 159 24.70 1.09 3.63
N PRO A 160 25.19 -0.17 3.64
CA PRO A 160 24.41 -1.32 3.17
C PRO A 160 23.07 -1.46 3.90
N ARG A 161 22.98 -1.03 5.16
CA ARG A 161 21.74 -1.02 5.95
C ARG A 161 20.72 -0.07 5.35
N THR A 162 21.12 1.15 5.01
CA THR A 162 20.24 2.17 4.40
C THR A 162 19.73 1.68 3.05
N VAL A 163 20.61 1.13 2.21
CA VAL A 163 20.24 0.57 0.90
C VAL A 163 19.27 -0.61 1.05
N SER A 164 19.54 -1.53 1.98
CA SER A 164 18.68 -2.69 2.22
C SER A 164 17.30 -2.29 2.77
N PHE A 165 17.24 -1.27 3.63
CA PHE A 165 15.97 -0.74 4.12
C PHE A 165 15.13 -0.19 2.96
N ASP A 166 15.72 0.67 2.13
CA ASP A 166 15.04 1.29 0.99
C ASP A 166 14.51 0.25 -0.02
N GLN A 167 15.33 -0.75 -0.37
CA GLN A 167 14.95 -1.85 -1.26
C GLN A 167 13.76 -2.68 -0.75
N ARG A 168 13.53 -2.71 0.57
CA ARG A 168 12.38 -3.39 1.17
C ARG A 168 11.19 -2.45 1.36
N PHE A 169 11.45 -1.20 1.71
CA PHE A 169 10.43 -0.20 2.00
C PHE A 169 9.72 0.27 0.75
N VAL A 170 10.44 0.78 -0.26
CA VAL A 170 9.84 1.45 -1.43
C VAL A 170 8.87 0.52 -2.20
N PRO A 171 9.20 -0.75 -2.49
CA PRO A 171 8.28 -1.64 -3.21
C PRO A 171 7.07 -2.08 -2.38
N ALA A 172 7.18 -2.01 -1.06
CA ALA A 172 6.13 -2.41 -0.12
C ALA A 172 5.28 -1.23 0.38
N TRP A 173 5.72 0.01 0.15
CA TRP A 173 5.00 1.21 0.56
C TRP A 173 3.75 1.39 -0.32
N VAL A 174 2.60 1.06 0.27
CA VAL A 174 1.28 1.11 -0.37
C VAL A 174 0.28 1.77 0.57
N ALA A 175 -0.74 2.41 -0.01
CA ALA A 175 -1.87 2.90 0.75
C ALA A 175 -2.59 1.74 1.45
N LEU A 176 -3.10 1.97 2.66
CA LEU A 176 -4.01 1.03 3.32
C LEU A 176 -5.39 1.11 2.68
N GLY A 177 -6.06 -0.04 2.54
CA GLY A 177 -7.43 -0.09 2.03
C GLY A 177 -7.58 -0.55 0.59
N GLU A 178 -6.51 -1.00 -0.09
CA GLU A 178 -6.58 -1.33 -1.52
C GLU A 178 -7.71 -2.34 -1.84
N LEU A 179 -8.55 -2.00 -2.83
CA LEU A 179 -9.58 -2.88 -3.36
C LEU A 179 -9.24 -3.19 -4.84
N PRO A 180 -8.76 -4.40 -5.17
CA PRO A 180 -8.42 -4.75 -6.54
C PRO A 180 -9.63 -4.66 -7.47
N PRO A 181 -9.52 -4.12 -8.70
CA PRO A 181 -10.67 -3.91 -9.61
C PRO A 181 -11.49 -5.18 -9.90
N GLY A 182 -10.84 -6.36 -9.89
CA GLY A 182 -11.52 -7.64 -10.11
C GLY A 182 -12.49 -8.07 -9.00
N LEU A 183 -12.47 -7.40 -7.83
CA LEU A 183 -13.32 -7.71 -6.69
C LEU A 183 -14.80 -7.36 -6.95
N ALA A 184 -15.04 -6.29 -7.72
CA ALA A 184 -16.37 -5.75 -7.99
C ALA A 184 -17.35 -6.76 -8.61
N ALA A 185 -16.83 -7.72 -9.39
CA ALA A 185 -17.64 -8.79 -9.99
C ALA A 185 -18.27 -9.74 -8.95
N TYR A 186 -17.79 -9.72 -7.71
CA TYR A 186 -18.19 -10.64 -6.64
C TYR A 186 -18.84 -9.92 -5.45
N GLU A 187 -18.96 -8.60 -5.50
CA GLU A 187 -19.57 -7.78 -4.45
C GLU A 187 -21.08 -7.99 -4.38
N ARG A 188 -21.63 -7.90 -3.17
CA ARG A 188 -23.07 -8.00 -2.92
C ARG A 188 -23.68 -6.65 -2.54
N PRO A 189 -24.98 -6.41 -2.82
CA PRO A 189 -25.65 -5.17 -2.44
C PRO A 189 -25.55 -4.83 -0.94
N ASP A 190 -25.54 -5.84 -0.05
CA ASP A 190 -25.40 -5.67 1.40
C ASP A 190 -24.01 -5.17 1.84
N GLU A 191 -23.00 -5.20 0.95
CA GLU A 191 -21.63 -4.78 1.25
C GLU A 191 -21.37 -3.30 0.90
N ARG A 192 -22.27 -2.67 0.12
CA ARG A 192 -22.12 -1.28 -0.37
C ARG A 192 -21.88 -0.27 0.74
N ALA A 193 -22.65 -0.37 1.83
CA ALA A 193 -22.50 0.54 2.96
C ALA A 193 -21.13 0.41 3.63
N LEU A 194 -20.56 -0.80 3.67
CA LEU A 194 -19.24 -1.03 4.23
C LEU A 194 -18.15 -0.48 3.31
N LEU A 195 -18.25 -0.74 2.01
CA LEU A 195 -17.34 -0.21 0.99
C LEU A 195 -17.31 1.32 0.97
N GLN A 196 -18.48 1.97 1.05
CA GLN A 196 -18.57 3.43 1.12
C GLN A 196 -17.86 3.97 2.38
N ARG A 197 -18.04 3.33 3.53
CA ARG A 197 -17.36 3.72 4.78
C ARG A 197 -15.85 3.49 4.69
N SER A 198 -15.40 2.40 4.08
CA SER A 198 -13.97 2.15 3.81
C SER A 198 -13.39 3.30 2.98
N GLY A 199 -14.02 3.68 1.87
CA GLY A 199 -13.54 4.77 1.02
C GLY A 199 -13.48 6.13 1.75
N GLN A 200 -14.42 6.41 2.66
CA GLN A 200 -14.35 7.62 3.50
C GLN A 200 -13.17 7.58 4.47
N LEU A 201 -12.86 6.42 5.06
CA LEU A 201 -11.72 6.23 5.95
C LEU A 201 -10.40 6.31 5.18
N GLU A 202 -10.32 5.73 3.99
CA GLU A 202 -9.18 5.82 3.08
C GLU A 202 -8.88 7.28 2.71
N MET A 203 -9.90 8.05 2.33
CA MET A 203 -9.74 9.49 2.06
C MET A 203 -9.22 10.24 3.30
N LYS A 204 -9.68 9.89 4.51
CA LYS A 204 -9.17 10.48 5.75
C LYS A 204 -7.70 10.12 6.00
N LEU A 205 -7.30 8.88 5.69
CA LEU A 205 -5.91 8.42 5.76
C LEU A 205 -5.04 9.16 4.74
N SER A 206 -5.49 9.31 3.48
CA SER A 206 -4.77 10.08 2.46
C SER A 206 -4.59 11.54 2.84
N ASN A 207 -5.61 12.18 3.41
CA ASN A 207 -5.49 13.56 3.91
C ASN A 207 -4.49 13.66 5.08
N PHE A 208 -4.44 12.66 5.95
CA PHE A 208 -3.43 12.59 7.00
C PHE A 208 -2.01 12.43 6.44
N GLU A 209 -1.83 11.58 5.43
CA GLU A 209 -0.54 11.38 4.74
C GLU A 209 -0.09 12.66 4.01
N ALA A 210 -1.01 13.35 3.34
CA ALA A 210 -0.72 14.64 2.71
C ALA A 210 -0.24 15.68 3.74
N GLY A 211 -0.88 15.75 4.91
CA GLY A 211 -0.44 16.61 6.01
C GLY A 211 0.90 16.19 6.65
N ALA A 212 1.35 14.95 6.42
CA ALA A 212 2.65 14.48 6.93
C ALA A 212 3.84 15.12 6.19
N VAL A 213 3.63 15.71 5.02
CA VAL A 213 4.66 16.41 4.23
C VAL A 213 5.33 17.52 5.04
N GLU A 214 4.58 18.21 5.91
CA GLU A 214 5.15 19.24 6.80
C GLU A 214 6.15 18.63 7.80
N SER A 215 5.77 17.50 8.43
CA SER A 215 6.66 16.78 9.36
C SER A 215 7.90 16.20 8.65
N TYR A 216 7.74 15.75 7.41
CA TYR A 216 8.85 15.34 6.55
C TYR A 216 9.80 16.51 6.27
N GLY A 217 9.26 17.67 5.87
CA GLY A 217 10.06 18.88 5.64
C GLY A 217 10.83 19.32 6.88
N GLU A 218 10.18 19.33 8.05
CA GLU A 218 10.85 19.63 9.32
C GLU A 218 11.97 18.64 9.65
N LEU A 219 11.78 17.35 9.38
CA LEU A 219 12.79 16.32 9.59
C LEU A 219 14.00 16.51 8.67
N MET A 220 13.76 16.71 7.37
CA MET A 220 14.82 16.96 6.39
C MET A 220 15.64 18.20 6.75
N ASN A 221 14.95 19.30 7.10
CA ASN A 221 15.58 20.54 7.55
C ASN A 221 16.38 20.33 8.85
N THR A 222 15.83 19.59 9.81
CA THR A 222 16.53 19.30 11.07
C THR A 222 17.79 18.46 10.83
N LEU A 223 17.74 17.49 9.90
CA LEU A 223 18.91 16.70 9.52
C LEU A 223 19.93 17.52 8.72
N GLY A 224 19.51 18.62 8.08
CA GLY A 224 20.34 19.37 7.14
C GLY A 224 20.54 18.66 5.82
N VAL A 225 19.66 17.71 5.47
CA VAL A 225 19.70 16.97 4.20
C VAL A 225 18.85 17.72 3.19
N LEU A 226 19.46 18.07 2.05
CA LEU A 226 18.75 18.69 0.93
C LEU A 226 18.07 17.58 0.11
N PRO A 227 16.73 17.64 -0.05
CA PRO A 227 16.04 16.75 -0.98
C PRO A 227 16.38 17.06 -2.43
#